data_AF-A0AA43LDC0-F1
#
_entry.id   AF-A0AA43LDC0-F1
#
_cell.length_a   1.000
_cell.length_b   1.000
_cell.length_c   1.000
_cell.angle_alpha   90.00
_cell.angle_beta   90.00
_cell.angle_gamma   90.00
#
_symmetry.space_group_name_H-M   'P 1'
#
loop_
_entity.id
_entity.type
_entity.pdbx_description
1 polymer ?
#
loop_
_entity_poly.entity_id
_entity_poly.type
_entity_poly.pdbx_seq_one_letter_code
_entity_poly.pdbx_strand_id
1 'polypeptide(L)'
;MFIRQKRNKSGSISIQIISKSEGRYKVVQSIGSGKSEQELSVLMLKARSALKQLEGNLELFTDEEESNYEHILSSISNNQIQVIGPELIYGRLFDKIGYNRIEAKLFRHLVITRLYNPGSKLKTIDYLSNYLGENH
;
A
#
# COMPACT_ATOMS: atom_id res chain seq x y z
N MET A 1 26.13 6.58 -14.78
CA MET A 1 25.17 7.71 -14.79
C MET A 1 24.77 8.00 -13.35
N PHE A 2 23.93 9.00 -13.02
CA PHE A 2 23.48 9.18 -11.63
C PHE A 2 22.09 9.81 -11.52
N ILE A 3 21.42 9.57 -10.39
CA ILE A 3 20.10 10.13 -10.08
C ILE A 3 20.25 11.50 -9.44
N ARG A 4 19.52 12.49 -9.95
CA ARG A 4 19.45 13.86 -9.47
C ARG A 4 18.05 14.17 -8.97
N GLN A 5 17.97 14.82 -7.81
CA GLN A 5 16.76 15.48 -7.32
C GLN A 5 16.83 16.98 -7.64
N LYS A 6 15.80 17.52 -8.28
CA LYS A 6 15.69 18.94 -8.66
C LYS A 6 14.42 19.53 -8.08
N ARG A 7 14.55 20.50 -7.16
CA ARG A 7 13.40 21.27 -6.67
C ARG A 7 12.86 22.18 -7.77
N ASN A 8 11.55 22.12 -8.02
CA ASN A 8 10.85 22.95 -8.99
C ASN A 8 10.23 24.18 -8.32
N LYS A 9 9.95 25.22 -9.10
CA LYS A 9 9.28 26.45 -8.63
C LYS A 9 7.89 26.18 -8.04
N SER A 10 7.24 25.10 -8.44
CA SER A 10 5.92 24.66 -7.96
C SER A 10 5.96 23.95 -6.58
N GLY A 11 7.14 23.81 -5.96
CA GLY A 11 7.33 23.10 -4.70
C GLY A 11 7.53 21.58 -4.84
N SER A 12 7.26 21.00 -6.01
CA SER A 12 7.56 19.58 -6.29
C SER A 12 9.06 19.34 -6.50
N ILE A 13 9.52 18.12 -6.27
CA ILE A 13 10.89 17.66 -6.57
C ILE A 13 10.84 16.70 -7.76
N SER A 14 11.56 17.03 -8.84
CA SER A 14 11.77 16.15 -9.99
C SER A 14 12.93 15.20 -9.76
N ILE A 15 12.71 13.92 -10.08
CA ILE A 15 13.75 12.87 -10.07
C ILE A 15 14.19 12.61 -11.51
N GLN A 16 15.48 12.74 -11.79
CA GLN A 16 16.06 12.67 -13.13
C GLN A 16 17.32 11.81 -13.16
N ILE A 17 17.57 11.13 -14.26
CA ILE A 17 18.83 10.42 -14.53
C ILE A 17 19.71 11.29 -15.42
N ILE A 18 20.93 11.51 -14.98
CA ILE A 18 21.92 12.35 -15.64
C ILE A 18 23.10 11.51 -16.14
N SER A 19 23.55 11.78 -17.36
CA SER A 19 24.83 11.33 -17.88
C SER A 19 25.86 12.46 -17.87
N LYS A 20 27.11 12.10 -17.56
CA LYS A 20 28.32 12.92 -17.75
C LYS A 20 29.27 12.21 -18.73
N SER A 21 28.76 11.84 -19.90
CA SER A 21 29.58 11.28 -20.99
C SER A 21 30.16 12.42 -21.84
N GLU A 22 31.40 12.25 -22.33
CA GLU A 22 32.06 13.20 -23.25
C GLU A 22 32.18 14.64 -22.71
N GLY A 23 32.29 14.81 -21.39
CA GLY A 23 32.38 16.12 -20.74
C GLY A 23 31.09 16.95 -20.78
N ARG A 24 29.99 16.41 -21.29
CA ARG A 24 28.69 17.09 -21.40
C ARG A 24 27.71 16.56 -20.36
N TYR A 25 26.99 17.48 -19.73
CA TYR A 25 25.95 17.16 -18.75
C TYR A 25 24.60 17.05 -19.46
N LYS A 26 24.04 15.83 -19.55
CA LYS A 26 22.77 15.58 -20.26
C LYS A 26 21.77 14.86 -19.37
N VAL A 27 20.52 15.31 -19.39
CA VAL A 27 19.38 14.57 -18.84
C VAL A 27 19.09 13.42 -19.78
N VAL A 28 19.24 12.19 -19.28
CA VAL A 28 18.95 10.98 -20.08
C VAL A 28 17.47 10.64 -19.97
N GLN A 29 16.92 10.69 -18.76
CA GLN A 29 15.53 10.34 -18.49
C GLN A 29 15.00 11.15 -17.32
N SER A 30 13.75 11.60 -17.41
CA SER A 30 13.02 12.18 -16.29
C SER A 30 12.01 11.15 -15.80
N ILE A 31 12.08 10.77 -14.52
CA ILE A 31 11.25 9.70 -13.94
C ILE A 31 9.89 10.25 -13.50
N GLY A 32 9.87 11.47 -12.98
CA GLY A 32 8.65 12.15 -12.55
C GLY A 32 8.94 13.26 -11.55
N SER A 33 7.89 13.79 -10.94
CA SER A 33 7.98 14.78 -9.87
C SER A 33 6.93 14.53 -8.80
N GLY A 34 7.30 14.64 -7.53
CA GLY A 34 6.41 14.49 -6.38
C GLY A 34 6.54 15.63 -5.38
N LYS A 35 5.57 15.76 -4.48
CA LYS A 35 5.59 16.74 -3.37
C LYS A 35 5.70 16.07 -2.00
N SER A 36 5.15 14.87 -1.84
CA SER A 36 5.20 14.12 -0.57
C SER A 36 6.44 13.23 -0.50
N GLU A 37 6.83 12.88 0.72
CA GLU A 37 7.94 11.93 0.94
C GLU A 37 7.65 10.55 0.36
N GLN A 38 6.39 10.09 0.44
CA GLN A 38 5.97 8.81 -0.16
C GLN A 38 6.06 8.82 -1.68
N GLU A 39 5.62 9.90 -2.35
CA GLU A 39 5.76 10.01 -3.82
C GLU A 39 7.23 10.00 -4.24
N LEU A 40 8.09 10.67 -3.46
CA LEU A 40 9.51 10.77 -3.76
C LEU A 40 10.25 9.46 -3.53
N SER A 41 9.87 8.66 -2.53
CA SER A 41 10.45 7.33 -2.32
C SER A 41 10.13 6.40 -3.49
N VAL A 42 8.88 6.39 -3.97
CA VAL A 42 8.45 5.63 -5.16
C VAL A 42 9.27 6.04 -6.39
N LEU A 43 9.40 7.35 -6.63
CA LEU A 43 10.13 7.87 -7.79
C LEU A 43 11.63 7.56 -7.71
N MET A 44 12.22 7.55 -6.51
CA MET A 44 13.61 7.17 -6.30
C MET A 44 13.86 5.69 -6.57
N LEU A 45 12.94 4.81 -6.17
CA LEU A 45 13.04 3.38 -6.49
C LEU A 45 12.98 3.14 -8.00
N LYS A 46 12.00 3.73 -8.69
CA LYS A 46 11.88 3.67 -10.16
C LYS A 46 13.14 4.19 -10.86
N ALA A 47 13.71 5.29 -10.35
CA ALA A 47 14.94 5.86 -10.89
C ALA A 47 16.14 4.92 -10.75
N ARG A 48 16.22 4.15 -9.65
CA ARG A 48 17.29 3.16 -9.44
C ARG A 48 17.17 1.97 -10.38
N SER A 49 15.98 1.41 -10.55
CA SER A 49 15.74 0.32 -11.53
C SER A 49 16.06 0.80 -12.95
N ALA A 50 15.55 1.98 -13.37
CA ALA A 50 15.87 2.55 -14.68
C ALA A 50 17.37 2.81 -14.88
N LEU A 51 18.09 3.26 -13.84
CA LEU A 51 19.54 3.45 -13.89
C LEU A 51 20.28 2.11 -14.10
N LYS A 52 19.90 1.06 -13.36
CA LYS A 52 20.47 -0.29 -13.52
C LYS A 52 20.28 -0.82 -14.94
N GLN A 53 19.07 -0.69 -15.48
CA GLN A 53 18.74 -1.09 -16.86
C GLN A 53 19.58 -0.32 -17.90
N LEU A 54 19.76 1.00 -17.71
CA LEU A 54 20.57 1.84 -18.59
C LEU A 54 22.08 1.54 -18.53
N GLU A 55 22.58 1.08 -17.38
CA GLU A 55 23.99 0.74 -17.17
C GLU A 55 24.34 -0.67 -17.66
N GLY A 56 23.38 -1.41 -18.22
CA GLY A 56 23.59 -2.75 -18.77
C GLY A 56 23.81 -3.84 -17.72
N ASN A 57 23.70 -3.51 -16.43
CA ASN A 57 23.67 -4.47 -15.34
C ASN A 57 22.28 -5.10 -15.24
N LEU A 58 21.96 -5.96 -16.20
CA LEU A 58 20.93 -6.97 -16.01
C LEU A 58 21.52 -8.03 -15.08
N GLU A 59 21.46 -7.79 -13.78
CA GLU A 59 21.47 -8.89 -12.82
C GLU A 59 20.34 -9.83 -13.26
N LEU A 60 20.71 -11.03 -13.72
CA LEU A 60 19.81 -12.06 -14.28
C LEU A 60 18.68 -12.46 -13.31
N PHE A 61 18.81 -12.02 -12.06
CA PHE A 61 17.80 -12.02 -11.02
C PHE A 61 17.83 -10.63 -10.38
N THR A 62 16.97 -9.73 -10.85
CA THR A 62 16.69 -8.50 -10.11
C THR A 62 15.50 -8.79 -9.20
N ASP A 63 15.60 -8.43 -7.92
CA ASP A 63 14.49 -8.39 -6.95
C ASP A 63 13.44 -7.31 -7.33
N GLU A 64 13.21 -7.08 -8.63
CA GLU A 64 12.17 -6.19 -9.15
C GLU A 64 10.78 -6.68 -8.71
N GLU A 65 10.60 -7.99 -8.58
CA GLU A 65 9.45 -8.63 -7.94
C GLU A 65 9.26 -8.11 -6.49
N GLU A 66 10.29 -8.22 -5.64
CA GLU A 66 10.20 -7.90 -4.20
C GLU A 66 9.92 -6.42 -3.92
N SER A 67 10.55 -5.53 -4.69
CA SER A 67 10.34 -4.08 -4.55
C SER A 67 8.95 -3.62 -5.02
N ASN A 68 8.34 -4.34 -5.96
CA ASN A 68 6.99 -4.09 -6.42
C ASN A 68 5.96 -4.64 -5.41
N TYR A 69 6.21 -5.80 -4.79
CA TYR A 69 5.37 -6.32 -3.72
C TYR A 69 5.29 -5.37 -2.54
N GLU A 70 6.41 -4.84 -2.05
CA GLU A 70 6.40 -3.87 -0.94
C GLU A 70 5.67 -2.57 -1.30
N HIS A 71 5.77 -2.10 -2.56
CA HIS A 71 4.98 -0.96 -3.01
C HIS A 71 3.48 -1.23 -3.07
N ILE A 72 3.10 -2.42 -3.53
CA ILE A 72 1.70 -2.84 -3.60
C ILE A 72 1.16 -3.03 -2.17
N LEU A 73 1.87 -3.73 -1.30
CA LEU A 73 1.48 -3.96 0.09
C LEU A 73 1.41 -2.65 0.89
N SER A 74 2.38 -1.75 0.74
CA SER A 74 2.33 -0.43 1.40
C SER A 74 1.24 0.50 0.85
N SER A 75 0.75 0.25 -0.37
CA SER A 75 -0.42 0.94 -0.92
C SER A 75 -1.75 0.38 -0.41
N ILE A 76 -1.75 -0.81 0.19
CA ILE A 76 -2.94 -1.46 0.74
C ILE A 76 -3.01 -1.16 2.25
N SER A 77 -3.88 -0.23 2.62
CA SER A 77 -4.24 0.03 4.02
C SER A 77 -5.19 -1.06 4.54
N ASN A 78 -5.12 -1.38 5.84
CA ASN A 78 -6.09 -2.28 6.50
C ASN A 78 -7.56 -1.84 6.29
N ASN A 79 -7.81 -0.54 6.09
CA ASN A 79 -9.16 -0.04 5.74
C ASN A 79 -9.65 -0.46 4.34
N GLN A 80 -8.79 -1.04 3.51
CA GLN A 80 -9.09 -1.50 2.15
C GLN A 80 -9.27 -3.02 2.05
N ILE A 81 -8.98 -3.77 3.12
CA ILE A 81 -9.18 -5.23 3.19
C ILE A 81 -10.26 -5.51 4.25
N GLN A 82 -11.44 -5.95 3.80
CA GLN A 82 -12.49 -6.42 4.69
C GLN A 82 -12.69 -7.92 4.54
N VAL A 83 -12.74 -8.64 5.67
CA VAL A 83 -13.06 -10.07 5.66
C VAL A 83 -14.57 -10.23 5.53
N ILE A 84 -15.06 -10.50 4.31
CA ILE A 84 -16.49 -10.61 4.02
C ILE A 84 -17.11 -11.98 4.38
N GLY A 85 -16.31 -13.03 4.49
CA GLY A 85 -16.78 -14.42 4.68
C GLY A 85 -17.72 -14.61 5.89
N PRO A 86 -17.34 -14.14 7.09
CA PRO A 86 -18.18 -14.22 8.28
C PRO A 86 -19.52 -13.50 8.12
N GLU A 87 -19.55 -12.34 7.45
CA GLU A 87 -20.79 -11.63 7.17
C GLU A 87 -21.67 -12.36 6.13
N LEU A 88 -21.07 -12.96 5.10
CA LEU A 88 -21.81 -13.73 4.10
C LEU A 88 -22.53 -14.96 4.70
N ILE A 89 -21.98 -15.55 5.77
CA ILE A 89 -22.54 -16.74 6.40
C ILE A 89 -23.33 -16.36 7.66
N TYR A 90 -22.64 -15.86 8.68
CA TYR A 90 -23.24 -15.56 9.98
C TYR A 90 -24.08 -14.29 9.96
N GLY A 91 -23.72 -13.30 9.14
CA GLY A 91 -24.55 -12.12 8.92
C GLY A 91 -25.90 -12.47 8.32
N ARG A 92 -25.92 -13.31 7.27
CA ARG A 92 -27.19 -13.80 6.70
C ARG A 92 -28.02 -14.59 7.71
N LEU A 93 -27.38 -15.39 8.57
CA LEU A 93 -28.07 -16.13 9.63
C LEU A 93 -28.65 -15.18 10.68
N PHE A 94 -27.88 -14.19 11.12
CA PHE A 94 -28.29 -13.14 12.04
C PHE A 94 -29.54 -12.40 11.51
N ASP A 95 -29.56 -12.10 10.21
CA ASP A 95 -30.71 -11.48 9.56
C ASP A 95 -31.92 -12.43 9.48
N LYS A 96 -31.71 -13.70 9.13
CA LYS A 96 -32.78 -14.71 9.05
C LYS A 96 -33.44 -15.01 10.41
N ILE A 97 -32.68 -14.92 11.50
CA ILE A 97 -33.21 -15.06 12.87
C ILE A 97 -34.04 -13.81 13.26
N GLY A 98 -33.88 -12.69 12.54
CA GLY A 98 -34.61 -11.45 12.77
C GLY A 98 -33.87 -10.45 13.66
N TYR A 99 -32.58 -10.67 13.95
CA TYR A 99 -31.78 -9.75 14.74
C TYR A 99 -31.31 -8.51 13.96
N ASN A 100 -31.51 -8.48 12.65
CA ASN A 100 -31.34 -7.27 11.82
C ASN A 100 -32.18 -6.08 12.29
N ARG A 101 -33.23 -6.33 13.09
CA ARG A 101 -34.06 -5.29 13.73
C ARG A 101 -33.35 -4.53 14.84
N ILE A 102 -32.25 -5.06 15.37
CA ILE A 102 -31.44 -4.41 16.39
C ILE A 102 -30.49 -3.45 15.68
N GLU A 103 -30.77 -2.14 15.76
CA GLU A 103 -29.97 -1.08 15.15
C GLU A 103 -28.67 -0.79 15.93
N ALA A 104 -27.93 -1.84 16.28
CA ALA A 104 -26.65 -1.76 16.96
C ALA A 104 -25.57 -2.48 16.14
N LYS A 105 -24.89 -1.74 15.26
CA LYS A 105 -23.87 -2.29 14.35
C LYS A 105 -22.75 -3.03 15.11
N LEU A 106 -22.31 -2.47 16.24
CA LEU A 106 -21.31 -3.11 17.10
C LEU A 106 -21.78 -4.46 17.66
N PHE A 107 -23.06 -4.56 18.05
CA PHE A 107 -23.62 -5.81 18.53
C PHE A 107 -23.57 -6.91 17.46
N ARG A 108 -23.93 -6.58 16.22
CA ARG A 108 -23.80 -7.49 15.08
C ARG A 108 -22.36 -7.98 14.92
N HIS A 109 -21.40 -7.06 14.86
CA HIS A 109 -19.98 -7.42 14.70
C HIS A 109 -19.46 -8.28 15.86
N LEU A 110 -19.85 -7.98 17.11
CA LEU A 110 -19.47 -8.79 18.27
C LEU A 110 -20.04 -10.21 18.20
N VAL A 111 -21.31 -10.37 17.83
CA VAL A 111 -21.94 -11.69 17.67
C VAL A 111 -21.24 -12.50 16.59
N ILE A 112 -21.02 -11.91 15.41
CA ILE A 112 -20.38 -12.60 14.28
C ILE A 112 -18.94 -12.96 14.62
N THR A 113 -18.18 -12.04 15.24
CA THR A 113 -16.80 -12.29 15.64
C THR A 113 -16.72 -13.42 16.67
N ARG A 114 -17.68 -13.51 17.60
CA ARG A 114 -17.74 -14.58 18.60
C ARG A 114 -18.04 -15.95 18.01
N LEU A 115 -18.80 -16.02 16.92
CA LEU A 115 -19.10 -17.27 16.22
C LEU A 115 -17.95 -17.71 15.31
N TYR A 116 -17.30 -16.76 14.64
CA TYR A 116 -16.25 -17.06 13.67
C TYR A 116 -14.86 -17.20 14.28
N ASN A 117 -14.47 -16.27 15.17
CA ASN A 117 -13.13 -16.17 15.74
C ASN A 117 -13.20 -15.87 17.25
N PRO A 118 -13.66 -16.83 18.06
CA PRO A 118 -13.80 -16.63 19.50
C PRO A 118 -12.43 -16.37 20.14
N GLY A 119 -12.35 -15.29 20.92
CA GLY A 119 -11.11 -14.89 21.57
C GLY A 119 -11.33 -14.01 22.81
N SER A 120 -10.22 -13.50 23.35
CA SER A 120 -10.26 -12.51 24.43
C SER A 120 -10.87 -11.18 23.97
N LYS A 121 -11.17 -10.28 24.92
CA LYS A 121 -11.65 -8.93 24.60
C LYS A 121 -10.63 -8.18 23.71
N LEU A 122 -9.34 -8.29 24.03
CA LEU A 122 -8.26 -7.70 23.23
C LEU A 122 -8.25 -8.27 21.81
N LYS A 123 -8.26 -9.60 21.64
CA LYS A 123 -8.32 -10.22 20.31
C LYS A 123 -9.55 -9.82 19.50
N THR A 124 -10.67 -9.57 20.18
CA THR A 124 -11.89 -9.09 19.51
C THR A 124 -11.67 -7.68 18.97
N ILE A 125 -11.09 -6.78 19.77
CA ILE A 125 -10.76 -5.41 19.35
C ILE A 125 -9.78 -5.44 18.17
N ASP A 126 -8.72 -6.24 18.25
CA ASP A 126 -7.76 -6.41 17.16
C ASP A 126 -8.44 -6.90 15.89
N TYR A 127 -9.39 -7.83 16.01
CA TYR A 127 -10.13 -8.35 14.87
C TYR A 127 -11.01 -7.27 14.20
N LEU A 128 -11.76 -6.50 15.00
CA LEU A 128 -12.64 -5.45 14.49
C LEU A 128 -11.84 -4.36 13.75
N SER A 129 -10.70 -3.94 14.30
CA SER A 129 -9.86 -2.91 13.68
C SER A 129 -9.17 -3.42 12.41
N ASN A 130 -8.57 -4.61 12.45
CA ASN A 130 -7.75 -5.11 11.34
C ASN A 130 -8.54 -5.68 10.16
N TYR A 131 -9.77 -6.17 10.39
CA TYR A 131 -10.51 -6.92 9.37
C TYR A 131 -11.90 -6.37 9.04
N LEU A 132 -12.44 -5.48 9.87
CA LEU A 132 -13.72 -4.82 9.62
C LEU A 132 -13.58 -3.29 9.46
N GLY A 133 -12.38 -2.74 9.67
CA GLY A 133 -12.14 -1.29 9.59
C GLY A 133 -12.93 -0.50 10.65
N GLU A 134 -13.43 -1.17 11.68
CA GLU A 134 -14.18 -0.56 12.78
C GLU A 134 -13.20 -0.15 13.86
N ASN A 135 -12.85 1.14 13.89
CA ASN A 135 -12.01 1.72 14.93
C ASN A 135 -12.91 2.28 16.05
N HIS A 136 -12.56 1.94 17.30
CA HIS A 136 -13.21 2.45 18.50
C HIS A 136 -12.67 3.80 18.94
#